data_AF-A0A812K0T8-F1
#
_entry.id   AF-A0A812K0T8-F1
#
_cell.length_a   1.000
_cell.length_b   1.000
_cell.length_c   1.000
_cell.angle_alpha   90.00
_cell.angle_beta   90.00
_cell.angle_gamma   90.00
#
_symmetry.space_group_name_H-M   'P 1'
#
loop_
_entity.id
_entity.type
_entity.pdbx_description
1 polymer ?
#
loop_
_entity_poly.entity_id
_entity_poly.type
_entity_poly.pdbx_seq_one_letter_code
_entity_poly.pdbx_strand_id
1 'polypeptide(L)'
;MLSFRAVSVAALLCGAAGTTPRPPFVEYVKVARWLVHNSDYAVSSTSCASERLGCAFKGQPFGDIMSIADGTDTVSTGIVYTYLPPEDSATQDILADPRMTLTFSEKAIGCKSTAEDPPCARLTMAGKLTE
;
A
#
# COMPACT_ATOMS: atom_id res chain seq x y z
N MET A 1 42.31 -3.75 -27.69
CA MET A 1 41.91 -4.55 -26.50
C MET A 1 41.53 -3.59 -25.38
N LEU A 2 40.24 -3.29 -25.20
CA LEU A 2 39.73 -2.73 -23.95
C LEU A 2 38.50 -3.55 -23.57
N SER A 3 38.65 -4.32 -22.50
CA SER A 3 37.62 -5.19 -21.94
C SER A 3 36.73 -4.35 -21.03
N PHE A 4 35.48 -4.15 -21.42
CA PHE A 4 34.45 -3.63 -20.52
C PHE A 4 33.95 -4.79 -19.67
N ARG A 5 34.30 -4.81 -18.37
CA ARG A 5 33.67 -5.69 -17.39
C ARG A 5 32.47 -4.95 -16.82
N ALA A 6 31.27 -5.42 -17.16
CA ALA A 6 30.07 -5.04 -16.45
C ALA A 6 30.18 -5.57 -15.01
N VAL A 7 30.22 -4.67 -14.03
CA VAL A 7 30.00 -5.02 -12.63
C VAL A 7 28.50 -5.29 -12.53
N SER A 8 28.11 -6.56 -12.48
CA SER A 8 26.77 -6.94 -12.07
C SER A 8 26.55 -6.40 -10.66
N VAL A 9 25.72 -5.37 -10.55
CA VAL A 9 24.98 -5.14 -9.31
C VAL A 9 24.15 -6.41 -9.16
N ALA A 10 24.59 -7.30 -8.26
CA ALA A 10 23.74 -8.36 -7.79
C ALA A 10 22.49 -7.66 -7.28
N ALA A 11 21.40 -7.75 -8.04
CA ALA A 11 20.08 -7.48 -7.52
C ALA A 11 20.01 -8.31 -6.24
N LEU A 12 20.03 -7.64 -5.08
CA LEU A 12 19.43 -8.23 -3.91
C LEU A 12 18.02 -8.53 -4.37
N LEU A 13 17.79 -9.81 -4.69
CA LEU A 13 16.46 -10.37 -4.72
C LEU A 13 15.92 -10.05 -3.34
N CYS A 14 15.13 -8.99 -3.23
CA CYS A 14 14.17 -8.86 -2.16
C CYS A 14 13.29 -10.09 -2.34
N GLY A 15 13.62 -11.16 -1.59
CA GLY A 15 12.86 -12.39 -1.60
C GLY A 15 11.42 -12.01 -1.33
N ALA A 16 10.49 -12.59 -2.10
CA ALA A 16 9.07 -12.40 -1.89
C ALA A 16 8.78 -12.48 -0.38
N ALA A 17 8.27 -11.36 0.17
CA ALA A 17 7.96 -11.20 1.57
C ALA A 17 7.18 -12.42 2.08
N GLY A 18 7.53 -12.89 3.27
CA GLY A 18 7.10 -14.16 3.83
C GLY A 18 5.59 -14.38 3.67
N THR A 19 5.22 -15.28 2.75
CA THR A 19 3.82 -15.65 2.52
C THR A 19 3.37 -16.55 3.66
N THR A 20 3.03 -15.92 4.78
CA THR A 20 2.24 -16.56 5.82
C THR A 20 0.99 -17.15 5.15
N PRO A 21 0.60 -18.40 5.44
CA PRO A 21 -0.54 -19.02 4.78
C PRO A 21 -1.80 -18.18 4.96
N ARG A 22 -2.57 -18.02 3.88
CA ARG A 22 -3.83 -17.29 3.91
C ARG A 22 -4.75 -17.88 5.00
N PRO A 23 -5.19 -17.07 5.99
CA PRO A 23 -6.12 -17.55 7.01
C PRO A 23 -7.48 -17.98 6.42
N PRO A 24 -8.24 -18.81 7.13
CA PRO A 24 -9.62 -19.10 6.75
C PRO A 24 -10.44 -17.81 6.63
N PHE A 25 -11.27 -17.69 5.60
CA PHE A 25 -12.00 -16.45 5.30
C PHE A 25 -12.92 -15.98 6.45
N VAL A 26 -13.42 -16.93 7.26
CA VAL A 26 -14.26 -16.65 8.43
C VAL A 26 -13.50 -15.94 9.56
N GLU A 27 -12.17 -15.96 9.55
CA GLU A 27 -11.33 -15.29 10.54
C GLU A 27 -11.01 -13.86 10.09
N TYR A 28 -12.03 -13.01 9.93
CA TYR A 28 -11.95 -11.69 9.31
C TYR A 28 -10.78 -10.82 9.80
N VAL A 29 -10.54 -10.79 11.12
CA VAL A 29 -9.44 -10.02 11.71
C VAL A 29 -8.08 -10.55 11.26
N LYS A 30 -7.90 -11.88 11.24
CA LYS A 30 -6.63 -12.48 10.78
C LYS A 30 -6.44 -12.26 9.28
N VAL A 31 -7.51 -12.36 8.48
CA VAL A 31 -7.45 -12.07 7.04
C VAL A 31 -7.07 -10.62 6.79
N ALA A 32 -7.65 -9.66 7.52
CA ALA A 32 -7.31 -8.25 7.39
C ALA A 32 -5.83 -8.00 7.70
N ARG A 33 -5.32 -8.55 8.81
CA ARG A 33 -3.92 -8.42 9.22
C ARG A 33 -2.97 -9.10 8.24
N TRP A 34 -3.31 -10.30 7.79
CA TRP A 34 -2.55 -11.03 6.76
C TRP A 34 -2.50 -10.25 5.45
N LEU A 35 -3.63 -9.70 4.99
CA LEU A 35 -3.71 -8.96 3.74
C LEU A 35 -2.82 -7.70 3.80
N VAL A 36 -2.89 -6.93 4.88
CA VAL A 36 -2.03 -5.75 5.06
C VAL A 36 -0.57 -6.14 5.09
N HIS A 37 -0.20 -7.15 5.87
CA HIS A 37 1.18 -7.58 6.05
C HIS A 37 1.84 -8.10 4.77
N ASN A 38 1.08 -8.79 3.93
CA ASN A 38 1.58 -9.34 2.67
C ASN A 38 1.50 -8.34 1.50
N SER A 39 0.90 -7.16 1.70
CA SER A 39 0.83 -6.11 0.67
C SER A 39 2.03 -5.18 0.79
N ASP A 40 2.63 -4.84 -0.34
CA ASP A 40 3.73 -3.86 -0.45
C ASP A 40 3.22 -2.44 -0.72
N TYR A 41 1.96 -2.29 -1.16
CA TYR A 41 1.29 -1.02 -1.34
C TYR A 41 -0.19 -1.08 -0.96
N ALA A 42 -0.79 0.11 -0.85
CA ALA A 42 -2.22 0.32 -0.76
C ALA A 42 -2.65 1.42 -1.75
N VAL A 43 -3.94 1.48 -2.06
CA VAL A 43 -4.53 2.69 -2.64
C VAL A 43 -4.86 3.64 -1.49
N SER A 44 -4.15 4.76 -1.39
CA SER A 44 -4.48 5.85 -0.47
C SER A 44 -5.53 6.75 -1.09
N SER A 45 -6.50 7.19 -0.30
CA SER A 45 -7.54 8.12 -0.71
C SER A 45 -7.55 9.32 0.21
N THR A 46 -7.20 10.48 -0.35
CA THR A 46 -7.12 11.79 0.31
C THR A 46 -8.14 12.76 -0.31
N SER A 47 -8.22 13.97 0.23
CA SER A 47 -9.00 15.06 -0.35
C SER A 47 -8.05 16.12 -0.89
N CYS A 48 -8.17 16.46 -2.18
CA CYS A 48 -7.30 17.43 -2.84
C CYS A 48 -7.25 18.75 -2.07
N ALA A 49 -6.07 19.18 -1.62
CA ALA A 49 -5.88 20.45 -0.92
C ALA A 49 -5.97 21.67 -1.87
N SER A 50 -5.63 21.48 -3.15
CA SER A 50 -5.61 22.50 -4.19
C SER A 50 -5.86 21.91 -5.58
N GLU A 51 -6.10 22.76 -6.57
CA GLU A 51 -6.17 22.38 -7.98
C GLU A 51 -4.77 22.02 -8.50
N ARG A 52 -4.64 20.85 -9.14
CA ARG A 52 -3.40 20.31 -9.72
C ARG A 52 -3.75 19.21 -10.72
N LEU A 53 -2.75 18.63 -11.39
CA LEU A 53 -3.00 17.48 -12.27
C LEU A 53 -3.64 16.34 -11.47
N GLY A 54 -4.79 15.84 -11.92
CA GLY A 54 -5.59 14.84 -11.22
C GLY A 54 -6.55 15.40 -10.15
N CYS A 55 -6.50 16.69 -9.83
CA CYS A 55 -7.38 17.39 -8.90
C CYS A 55 -8.03 18.60 -9.59
N ALA A 56 -9.26 18.46 -10.09
CA ALA A 56 -9.95 19.52 -10.83
C ALA A 56 -10.53 20.61 -9.91
N PHE A 57 -10.73 20.31 -8.62
CA PHE A 57 -11.22 21.25 -7.61
C PHE A 57 -10.74 20.84 -6.21
N LYS A 58 -10.60 21.82 -5.32
CA LYS A 58 -10.32 21.57 -3.90
C LYS A 58 -11.42 20.73 -3.27
N GLY A 59 -11.05 19.71 -2.50
CA GLY A 59 -11.99 18.79 -1.87
C GLY A 59 -12.31 17.54 -2.68
N GLN A 60 -11.89 17.46 -3.95
CA GLN A 60 -12.09 16.27 -4.79
C GLN A 60 -11.40 15.05 -4.14
N PRO A 61 -12.04 13.86 -4.11
CA PRO A 61 -11.36 12.63 -3.74
C PRO A 61 -10.19 12.35 -4.69
N PHE A 62 -9.03 12.04 -4.13
CA PHE A 62 -7.82 11.71 -4.86
C PHE A 62 -7.31 10.34 -4.43
N GLY A 63 -7.09 9.45 -5.40
CA GLY A 63 -6.55 8.12 -5.17
C GLY A 63 -5.10 8.06 -5.63
N ASP A 64 -4.21 7.53 -4.79
CA ASP A 64 -2.79 7.35 -5.09
C ASP A 64 -2.30 5.95 -4.68
N ILE A 65 -1.15 5.52 -5.22
CA ILE A 65 -0.47 4.30 -4.81
C ILE A 65 0.55 4.65 -3.74
N MET A 66 0.37 4.08 -2.55
CA MET A 66 1.21 4.36 -1.41
C MET A 66 1.91 3.09 -0.94
N SER A 67 3.25 3.08 -0.95
CA SER A 67 4.02 1.99 -0.36
C SER A 67 3.79 1.94 1.15
N ILE A 68 3.64 0.72 1.66
CA ILE A 68 3.33 0.49 3.07
C ILE A 68 4.15 -0.65 3.65
N ALA A 69 4.30 -0.63 4.96
CA ALA A 69 4.73 -1.78 5.74
C ALA A 69 4.00 -1.74 7.09
N ASP A 70 3.67 -2.90 7.66
CA ASP A 70 3.10 -2.99 9.00
C ASP A 70 4.02 -3.73 10.00
N GLY A 71 5.28 -3.93 9.63
CA GLY A 71 6.30 -4.59 10.44
C GLY A 71 7.47 -5.12 9.62
N THR A 72 8.12 -6.18 10.11
CA THR A 72 9.22 -6.89 9.42
C THR A 72 8.69 -8.15 8.74
N ASP A 73 9.44 -8.80 7.84
CA ASP A 73 9.06 -10.00 7.08
C ASP A 73 8.39 -11.15 7.86
N THR A 74 8.57 -11.22 9.18
CA THR A 74 8.01 -12.28 10.04
C THR A 74 7.05 -11.79 11.12
N VAL A 75 6.92 -10.47 11.30
CA VAL A 75 6.17 -9.88 12.42
C VAL A 75 5.33 -8.69 11.92
N SER A 76 4.01 -8.83 11.99
CA SER A 76 3.03 -7.76 11.78
C SER A 76 2.67 -7.09 13.11
N THR A 77 2.83 -5.76 13.17
CA THR A 77 2.29 -4.90 14.23
C THR A 77 0.87 -4.44 13.91
N GLY A 78 0.54 -4.38 12.61
CA GLY A 78 -0.71 -3.87 12.01
C GLY A 78 -0.99 -2.41 12.30
N ILE A 79 0.05 -1.68 12.66
CA ILE A 79 0.12 -0.25 12.45
C ILE A 79 0.75 -0.08 11.07
N VAL A 80 0.05 0.60 10.17
CA VAL A 80 0.54 0.83 8.81
C VAL A 80 1.49 2.02 8.84
N TYR A 81 2.74 1.80 8.48
CA TYR A 81 3.73 2.82 8.23
C TYR A 81 3.87 3.04 6.73
N THR A 82 4.16 4.28 6.36
CA THR A 82 4.48 4.69 5.00
C THR A 82 5.60 5.72 5.06
N TYR A 83 6.25 5.96 3.93
CA TYR A 83 7.25 7.00 3.80
C TYR A 83 6.86 7.89 2.63
N LEU A 84 6.47 9.13 2.94
CA LEU A 84 6.01 10.09 1.95
C LEU A 84 6.95 11.31 1.94
N PRO A 85 7.52 11.66 0.78
CA PRO A 85 8.28 12.90 0.66
C PRO A 85 7.35 14.13 0.66
N PRO A 86 7.85 15.33 0.99
CA PRO A 86 7.07 16.58 0.95
C PRO A 86 6.45 16.89 -0.42
N GLU A 87 7.09 16.45 -1.50
CA GLU A 87 6.63 16.66 -2.87
C GLU A 87 5.48 15.73 -3.28
N ASP A 88 5.19 14.70 -2.49
CA ASP A 88 4.11 13.76 -2.76
C ASP A 88 2.74 14.44 -2.66
N SER A 89 1.85 14.06 -3.56
CA SER A 89 0.49 14.58 -3.64
C SER A 89 -0.32 14.27 -2.39
N ALA A 90 -0.18 13.05 -1.86
CA ALA A 90 -0.82 12.65 -0.61
C ALA A 90 -0.29 13.47 0.57
N THR A 91 1.02 13.76 0.63
CA THR A 91 1.60 14.61 1.68
C THR A 91 0.95 16.00 1.72
N GLN A 92 0.83 16.64 0.56
CA GLN A 92 0.21 17.97 0.46
C GLN A 92 -1.26 17.94 0.92
N ASP A 93 -1.99 16.89 0.56
CA ASP A 93 -3.39 16.73 0.94
C ASP A 93 -3.56 16.48 2.45
N ILE A 94 -2.76 15.59 3.05
CA ILE A 94 -2.88 15.24 4.49
C ILE A 94 -2.48 16.40 5.41
N LEU A 95 -1.58 17.29 4.96
CA LEU A 95 -1.21 18.48 5.73
C LEU A 95 -2.37 19.47 5.86
N ALA A 96 -3.27 19.50 4.87
CA ALA A 96 -4.50 20.30 4.93
C ALA A 96 -5.64 19.56 5.65
N ASP A 97 -5.76 18.26 5.46
CA ASP A 97 -6.74 17.39 6.11
C ASP A 97 -6.16 16.01 6.37
N PRO A 98 -5.85 15.64 7.63
CA PRO A 98 -5.14 14.40 7.93
C PRO A 98 -5.99 13.14 7.70
N ARG A 99 -7.28 13.27 7.31
CA ARG A 99 -8.16 12.13 7.05
C ARG A 99 -7.76 11.42 5.77
N MET A 100 -7.56 10.11 5.87
CA MET A 100 -7.19 9.27 4.73
C MET A 100 -7.86 7.89 4.84
N THR A 101 -8.14 7.28 3.70
CA THR A 101 -8.56 5.88 3.59
C THR A 101 -7.52 5.07 2.85
N LEU A 102 -7.22 3.86 3.31
CA LEU A 102 -6.37 2.90 2.62
C LEU A 102 -7.21 1.72 2.15
N THR A 103 -7.04 1.32 0.90
CA THR A 103 -7.68 0.14 0.32
C THR A 103 -6.66 -0.86 -0.20
N PHE A 104 -6.86 -2.12 0.17
CA PHE A 104 -6.04 -3.26 -0.19
C PHE A 104 -6.86 -4.28 -0.97
N SER A 105 -6.21 -4.98 -1.89
CA SER A 105 -6.81 -6.07 -2.66
C SER A 105 -5.93 -7.31 -2.60
N GLU A 106 -6.52 -8.46 -2.25
CA GLU A 106 -5.83 -9.75 -2.31
C GLU A 106 -5.37 -10.08 -3.74
N LYS A 107 -5.96 -9.44 -4.75
CA LYS A 107 -5.51 -9.58 -6.13
C LYS A 107 -4.06 -9.15 -6.33
N ALA A 108 -3.61 -8.12 -5.61
CA ALA A 108 -2.24 -7.64 -5.67
C ALA A 108 -1.21 -8.69 -5.21
N ILE A 109 -1.62 -9.57 -4.28
CA ILE A 109 -0.77 -10.58 -3.65
C ILE A 109 -1.03 -12.01 -4.16
N GLY A 110 -1.80 -12.14 -5.25
CA GLY A 110 -1.90 -13.42 -5.99
C GLY A 110 -3.28 -14.09 -6.00
N CYS A 111 -4.37 -13.42 -5.63
CA CYS A 111 -5.71 -14.00 -5.85
C CYS A 111 -5.94 -14.31 -7.35
N LYS A 112 -6.35 -15.54 -7.68
CA LYS A 112 -6.39 -16.02 -9.06
C LYS A 112 -7.50 -15.40 -9.91
N SER A 113 -8.63 -15.05 -9.29
CA SER A 113 -9.82 -14.51 -9.98
C SER A 113 -9.73 -13.00 -10.22
N THR A 114 -10.84 -12.35 -10.53
CA THR A 114 -10.89 -10.88 -10.61
C THR A 114 -10.77 -10.25 -9.22
N ALA A 115 -10.38 -8.97 -9.15
CA ALA A 115 -10.28 -8.26 -7.86
C ALA A 115 -11.62 -8.12 -7.12
N GLU A 116 -12.74 -8.27 -7.84
CA GLU A 116 -14.11 -8.15 -7.32
C GLU A 116 -14.72 -9.49 -6.94
N ASP A 117 -14.06 -10.62 -7.26
CA ASP A 117 -14.59 -11.94 -6.95
C ASP A 117 -14.71 -12.12 -5.42
N PRO A 118 -15.90 -12.44 -4.87
CA PRO A 118 -16.12 -12.51 -3.42
C PRO A 118 -15.11 -13.36 -2.60
N PRO A 119 -14.52 -14.44 -3.13
CA PRO A 119 -13.45 -15.17 -2.44
C PRO A 119 -12.15 -14.39 -2.26
N CYS A 120 -11.86 -13.40 -3.12
CA CYS A 120 -10.70 -12.53 -2.99
C CYS A 120 -10.99 -11.44 -1.95
N ALA A 121 -10.18 -11.41 -0.89
CA ALA A 121 -10.34 -10.43 0.17
C ALA A 121 -10.04 -9.01 -0.33
N ARG A 122 -10.81 -8.05 0.18
CA ARG A 122 -10.55 -6.62 0.07
C ARG A 122 -10.68 -6.03 1.46
N LEU A 123 -9.86 -5.02 1.73
CA LEU A 123 -9.89 -4.31 3.00
C LEU A 123 -9.84 -2.82 2.73
N THR A 124 -10.75 -2.08 3.34
CA THR A 124 -10.73 -0.63 3.38
C THR A 124 -10.67 -0.20 4.83
N MET A 125 -9.68 0.61 5.19
CA MET A 125 -9.53 1.19 6.52
C MET A 125 -9.47 2.71 6.41
N ALA A 126 -10.24 3.40 7.24
CA ALA A 126 -10.30 4.86 7.27
C ALA A 126 -9.78 5.36 8.62
N GLY A 127 -9.04 6.46 8.59
CA GLY A 127 -8.44 7.03 9.79
C GLY A 127 -7.83 8.39 9.53
N LYS A 128 -6.87 8.74 10.37
CA LYS A 128 -6.02 9.92 10.18
C LYS A 128 -4.57 9.48 10.11
N LEU A 129 -3.82 10.03 9.17
CA LEU A 129 -2.37 9.88 9.16
C LEU A 129 -1.78 10.84 10.20
N THR A 130 -0.87 10.33 11.00
CA THR A 130 -0.14 11.10 12.02
C THR A 130 1.34 10.92 11.79
N GLU A 131 2.10 11.99 12.00
CA GLU A 131 3.56 11.95 12.11
C GLU A 131 4.00 11.36 13.46
#